data_AF-A0A520GTH6-F1
#
_entry.id   AF-A0A520GTH6-F1
#
_cell.length_a   1.000
_cell.length_b   1.000
_cell.length_c   1.000
_cell.angle_alpha   90.00
_cell.angle_beta   90.00
_cell.angle_gamma   90.00
#
_symmetry.space_group_name_H-M   'P 1'
#
loop_
_entity.id
_entity.type
_entity.pdbx_description
1 polymer ?
#
loop_
_entity_poly.entity_id
_entity_poly.type
_entity_poly.pdbx_seq_one_letter_code
_entity_poly.pdbx_strand_id
1 'polypeptide(L)'
;MSLARGLLKTQFLRFAIVGVVGLAVDLAVLHVLAPLLGWYAGRVASFLAAASATWWLNRRFTFAERSRAHATVRSVGREYLRYIASMLGGAAINYGIYALTLRGIDAAFAPALGVALGSLGGMFANFAAARYLVFGAAGDGAARAVSSDRVEPGIAPASGPRMRPLATWPAAERAAIAGVFTDIDDTLTTDGAITPDALRALAELRAAGLKVVAITGRPVGWSLPFIATWPVDAIVAENGAVALLPPPPWRPGDSLHPVPPRRYFLDDATRRAENFAHMRRVLERIEREIPGARRATDSAGRETDIAIDHGEFARLDEATIDAVVALMRAEGLHATVSSIHVNGWLGDNDKLAGARWIVRELWDRDLDGEMERWAYVGDSTNDQVMFGAFAHSVGVANVARFVPKLAHLPRYVTRGERGAGFAEVA
;
A
#
# COMPACT_ATOMS: atom_id res chain seq x y z
N MET A 1 5.63 -24.62 -4.04
CA MET A 1 4.31 -23.93 -3.89
C MET A 1 3.60 -24.12 -2.54
N SER A 2 4.16 -24.83 -1.53
CA SER A 2 3.52 -25.03 -0.21
C SER A 2 3.85 -23.93 0.84
N LEU A 3 5.06 -23.35 0.77
CA LEU A 3 5.60 -22.44 1.79
C LEU A 3 4.96 -21.04 1.85
N ALA A 4 4.63 -20.42 0.70
CA ALA A 4 4.07 -19.06 0.66
C ALA A 4 2.59 -19.01 1.11
N ARG A 5 1.78 -20.01 0.74
CA ARG A 5 0.45 -20.25 1.34
C ARG A 5 0.56 -20.55 2.82
N GLY A 6 1.62 -21.23 3.23
CA GLY A 6 2.00 -21.42 4.63
C GLY A 6 2.21 -20.08 5.33
N LEU A 7 3.13 -19.24 4.86
CA LEU A 7 3.57 -17.99 5.50
C LEU A 7 2.50 -16.90 5.62
N LEU A 8 1.70 -16.65 4.57
CA LEU A 8 0.56 -15.72 4.61
C LEU A 8 -0.55 -16.21 5.54
N LYS A 9 -0.87 -17.52 5.50
CA LYS A 9 -1.69 -18.13 6.55
C LYS A 9 -1.01 -17.95 7.91
N THR A 10 0.31 -18.10 8.03
CA THR A 10 0.99 -18.03 9.33
C THR A 10 0.95 -16.63 9.94
N GLN A 11 1.01 -15.54 9.16
CA GLN A 11 0.96 -14.18 9.70
C GLN A 11 -0.47 -13.74 10.06
N PHE A 12 -1.45 -14.00 9.20
CA PHE A 12 -2.86 -13.77 9.54
C PHE A 12 -3.31 -14.70 10.68
N LEU A 13 -2.87 -15.96 10.69
CA LEU A 13 -3.11 -16.90 11.78
C LEU A 13 -2.38 -16.45 13.05
N ARG A 14 -1.16 -15.89 12.98
CA ARG A 14 -0.48 -15.30 14.15
C ARG A 14 -1.24 -14.08 14.68
N PHE A 15 -1.72 -13.20 13.81
CA PHE A 15 -2.54 -12.05 14.21
C PHE A 15 -3.89 -12.49 14.81
N ALA A 16 -4.55 -13.46 14.19
CA ALA A 16 -5.79 -14.05 14.70
C ALA A 16 -5.56 -14.83 16.00
N ILE A 17 -4.47 -15.58 16.13
CA ILE A 17 -4.06 -16.27 17.37
C ILE A 17 -3.81 -15.24 18.47
N VAL A 18 -3.06 -14.17 18.19
CA VAL A 18 -2.83 -13.11 19.19
C VAL A 18 -4.16 -12.43 19.57
N GLY A 19 -5.07 -12.21 18.63
CA GLY A 19 -6.43 -11.73 18.90
C GLY A 19 -7.26 -12.68 19.76
N VAL A 20 -7.20 -14.00 19.49
CA VAL A 20 -7.87 -15.04 20.28
C VAL A 20 -7.28 -15.14 21.68
N VAL A 21 -5.96 -15.06 21.83
CA VAL A 21 -5.29 -15.02 23.13
C VAL A 21 -5.67 -13.74 23.89
N GLY A 22 -5.72 -12.59 23.20
CA GLY A 22 -6.22 -11.34 23.76
C GLY A 22 -7.66 -11.47 24.29
N LEU A 23 -8.56 -12.07 23.50
CA LEU A 23 -9.93 -12.33 23.91
C LEU A 23 -10.04 -13.30 25.10
N ALA A 24 -9.21 -14.34 25.13
CA ALA A 24 -9.16 -15.28 26.25
C ALA A 24 -8.67 -14.61 27.54
N VAL A 25 -7.62 -13.77 27.44
CA VAL A 25 -7.13 -12.95 28.55
C VAL A 25 -8.22 -11.98 29.03
N ASP A 26 -8.92 -11.33 28.10
CA ASP A 26 -10.01 -10.40 28.41
C ASP A 26 -11.12 -11.11 29.22
N LEU A 27 -11.62 -12.24 28.72
CA LEU A 27 -12.66 -13.01 29.39
C LEU A 27 -12.20 -13.55 30.76
N ALA A 28 -10.97 -14.06 30.85
CA ALA A 28 -10.45 -14.58 32.12
C ALA A 28 -10.31 -13.48 33.18
N VAL A 29 -9.69 -12.35 32.81
CA VAL A 29 -9.50 -11.23 33.74
C VAL A 29 -10.84 -10.62 34.13
N LEU A 30 -11.80 -10.52 33.20
CA LEU A 30 -13.13 -10.04 33.50
C LEU A 30 -13.82 -10.92 34.56
N HIS A 31 -13.82 -12.25 34.40
CA HIS A 31 -14.52 -13.13 35.33
C HIS A 31 -13.82 -13.25 36.69
N VAL A 32 -12.50 -13.03 36.75
CA VAL A 32 -11.75 -12.98 38.00
C VAL A 32 -12.00 -11.66 38.75
N LEU A 33 -12.07 -10.53 38.04
CA LEU A 33 -12.19 -9.20 38.66
C LEU A 33 -13.63 -8.74 38.85
N ALA A 34 -14.58 -9.24 38.08
CA ALA A 34 -15.99 -8.85 38.19
C ALA A 34 -16.59 -9.08 39.59
N PRO A 35 -16.27 -10.15 40.34
CA PRO A 35 -16.73 -10.31 41.72
C PRO A 35 -16.22 -9.24 42.69
N LEU A 36 -15.09 -8.60 42.38
CA LEU A 36 -14.45 -7.59 43.25
C LEU A 36 -14.77 -6.15 42.83
N LEU A 37 -14.83 -5.90 41.52
CA LEU A 37 -14.94 -4.56 40.94
C LEU A 37 -16.32 -4.31 40.28
N GLY A 38 -17.15 -5.35 40.19
CA GLY A 38 -18.37 -5.35 39.38
C GLY A 38 -18.08 -5.47 37.88
N TRP A 39 -19.11 -5.82 37.12
CA TRP A 39 -18.99 -6.11 35.68
C TRP A 39 -18.54 -4.93 34.81
N TYR A 40 -18.75 -3.69 35.27
CA TYR A 40 -18.39 -2.48 34.52
C TYR A 40 -16.93 -2.06 34.77
N ALA A 41 -16.49 -1.94 36.01
CA ALA A 41 -15.09 -1.61 36.29
C ALA A 41 -14.16 -2.79 35.99
N GLY A 42 -14.63 -4.03 36.20
CA GLY A 42 -13.93 -5.25 35.77
C GLY A 42 -13.65 -5.27 34.26
N ARG A 43 -14.56 -4.71 33.44
CA ARG A 43 -14.40 -4.62 31.98
C ARG A 43 -13.26 -3.69 31.57
N VAL A 44 -13.09 -2.56 32.25
CA VAL A 44 -11.99 -1.62 31.96
C VAL A 44 -10.64 -2.27 32.28
N ALA A 45 -10.55 -2.94 33.43
CA ALA A 45 -9.35 -3.66 33.84
C ALA A 45 -9.03 -4.83 32.89
N SER A 46 -10.06 -5.59 32.47
CA SER A 46 -9.90 -6.73 31.56
C SER A 46 -9.47 -6.31 30.16
N PHE A 47 -10.00 -5.19 29.64
CA PHE A 47 -9.59 -4.62 28.37
C PHE A 47 -8.12 -4.20 28.38
N LEU A 48 -7.68 -3.49 29.43
CA LEU A 48 -6.29 -3.06 29.56
C LEU A 48 -5.33 -4.25 29.68
N ALA A 49 -5.74 -5.30 30.40
CA ALA A 49 -4.96 -6.53 30.50
C ALA A 49 -4.85 -7.24 29.14
N ALA A 50 -5.95 -7.33 28.39
CA ALA A 50 -5.97 -7.90 27.05
C ALA A 50 -5.10 -7.10 26.06
N ALA A 51 -5.24 -5.77 26.04
CA ALA A 51 -4.42 -4.88 25.20
C ALA A 51 -2.93 -4.97 25.53
N SER A 52 -2.59 -5.11 26.82
CA SER A 52 -1.21 -5.31 27.28
C SER A 52 -0.65 -6.67 26.85
N ALA A 53 -1.46 -7.73 26.95
CA ALA A 53 -1.09 -9.07 26.53
C ALA A 53 -0.88 -9.15 25.01
N THR A 54 -1.77 -8.54 24.21
CA THR A 54 -1.63 -8.49 22.75
C THR A 54 -0.42 -7.67 22.33
N TRP A 55 -0.16 -6.53 22.97
CA TRP A 55 1.04 -5.74 22.73
C TRP A 55 2.31 -6.54 23.03
N TRP A 56 2.38 -7.17 24.20
CA TRP A 56 3.53 -7.96 24.63
C TRP A 56 3.77 -9.18 23.73
N LEU A 57 2.71 -9.87 23.32
CA LEU A 57 2.79 -11.00 22.40
C LEU A 57 3.26 -10.57 21.02
N ASN A 58 2.69 -9.50 20.47
CA ASN A 58 3.17 -8.94 19.20
C ASN A 58 4.64 -8.52 19.29
N ARG A 59 5.05 -7.95 20.42
CA ARG A 59 6.44 -7.55 20.68
C ARG A 59 7.41 -8.74 20.79
N ARG A 60 6.99 -9.85 21.39
CA ARG A 60 7.83 -11.05 21.63
C ARG A 60 7.78 -12.12 20.55
N PHE A 61 6.70 -12.21 19.78
CA PHE A 61 6.48 -13.24 18.77
C PHE A 61 6.46 -12.69 17.34
N THR A 62 5.84 -11.53 17.11
CA THR A 62 5.71 -10.93 15.77
C THR A 62 6.90 -10.01 15.43
N PHE A 63 7.49 -9.33 16.42
CA PHE A 63 8.60 -8.36 16.26
C PHE A 63 9.81 -8.63 17.18
N ALA A 64 10.08 -9.90 17.48
CA ALA A 64 11.08 -10.33 18.47
C ALA A 64 12.51 -9.80 18.20
N GLU A 65 12.91 -9.71 16.93
CA GLU A 65 14.23 -9.23 16.51
C GLU A 65 14.34 -7.69 16.58
N ARG A 66 13.26 -6.97 16.23
CA ARG A 66 13.14 -5.49 16.34
C ARG A 66 13.27 -4.99 17.78
N SER A 67 12.65 -5.71 18.71
CA SER A 67 12.57 -5.34 20.13
C SER A 67 13.90 -5.46 20.88
N ARG A 68 14.84 -6.27 20.37
CA ARG A 68 16.18 -6.45 20.95
C ARG A 68 17.17 -5.36 20.51
N ALA A 69 17.01 -4.81 19.31
CA ALA A 69 17.93 -3.82 18.75
C ALA A 69 17.74 -2.38 19.31
N HIS A 70 16.60 -2.06 19.92
CA HIS A 70 16.24 -0.69 20.36
C HIS A 70 15.89 -0.58 21.86
N ALA A 71 16.25 -1.59 22.67
CA ALA A 71 15.80 -1.72 24.06
C ALA A 71 16.50 -0.75 25.02
N THR A 72 15.92 0.44 25.20
CA THR A 72 16.08 1.23 26.43
C THR A 72 14.73 1.29 27.14
N VAL A 73 14.69 1.25 28.48
CA VAL A 73 13.42 1.22 29.25
C VAL A 73 12.51 2.43 28.90
N ARG A 74 13.11 3.59 28.59
CA ARG A 74 12.39 4.80 28.13
C ARG A 74 11.73 4.66 26.75
N SER A 75 12.31 3.89 25.81
CA SER A 75 11.72 3.72 24.47
C SER A 75 10.52 2.77 24.51
N VAL A 76 10.58 1.73 25.35
CA VAL A 76 9.51 0.73 25.53
C VAL A 76 8.25 1.34 26.14
N GLY A 77 8.39 2.22 27.15
CA GLY A 77 7.25 2.90 27.76
C GLY A 77 6.52 3.82 26.78
N ARG A 78 7.27 4.54 25.93
CA ARG A 78 6.70 5.44 24.92
C ARG A 78 5.98 4.68 23.80
N GLU A 79 6.51 3.54 23.39
CA GLU A 79 5.88 2.64 22.43
C GLU A 79 4.57 2.07 22.98
N TYR A 80 4.59 1.57 24.23
CA TYR A 80 3.40 1.07 24.91
C TYR A 80 2.32 2.15 25.06
N LEU A 81 2.69 3.36 25.49
CA LEU A 81 1.74 4.46 25.64
C LEU A 81 1.09 4.86 24.31
N ARG A 82 1.85 4.91 23.21
CA ARG A 82 1.30 5.18 21.87
C ARG A 82 0.35 4.07 21.40
N TYR A 83 0.70 2.82 21.67
CA TYR A 83 -0.14 1.67 21.34
C TYR A 83 -1.47 1.69 22.11
N ILE A 84 -1.44 1.97 23.42
CA ILE A 84 -2.67 2.10 24.21
C ILE A 84 -3.49 3.32 23.74
N ALA A 85 -2.85 4.45 23.45
CA ALA A 85 -3.53 5.66 22.99
C ALA A 85 -4.26 5.46 21.65
N SER A 86 -3.67 4.73 20.71
CA SER A 86 -4.32 4.46 19.41
C SER A 86 -5.54 3.54 19.51
N MET A 87 -5.68 2.77 20.59
CA MET A 87 -6.80 1.86 20.81
C MET A 87 -8.00 2.49 21.52
N LEU A 88 -7.88 3.72 22.05
CA LEU A 88 -8.92 4.35 22.87
C LEU A 88 -10.26 4.54 22.14
N GLY A 89 -10.23 4.85 20.84
CA GLY A 89 -11.43 5.00 20.02
C GLY A 89 -12.25 3.72 19.92
N GLY A 90 -11.61 2.61 19.53
CA GLY A 90 -12.26 1.30 19.51
C GLY A 90 -12.59 0.76 20.91
N ALA A 91 -11.81 1.13 21.94
CA ALA A 91 -12.08 0.76 23.32
C ALA A 91 -13.41 1.34 23.81
N ALA A 92 -13.70 2.60 23.49
CA ALA A 92 -14.97 3.25 23.87
C ALA A 92 -16.18 2.54 23.23
N ILE A 93 -16.07 2.16 21.95
CA ILE A 93 -17.15 1.48 21.22
C ILE A 93 -17.32 0.04 21.72
N ASN A 94 -16.22 -0.67 21.97
CA ASN A 94 -16.24 -1.99 22.60
C ASN A 94 -16.97 -1.95 23.94
N TYR A 95 -16.61 -0.99 24.79
CA TYR A 95 -17.23 -0.82 26.10
C TYR A 95 -18.71 -0.45 26.00
N GLY A 96 -19.09 0.40 25.04
CA GLY A 96 -20.48 0.76 24.79
C GLY A 96 -21.35 -0.44 24.41
N ILE A 97 -20.87 -1.29 23.49
CA ILE A 97 -21.57 -2.52 23.08
C ILE A 97 -21.68 -3.50 24.26
N TYR A 98 -20.61 -3.65 25.05
CA TYR A 98 -20.63 -4.48 26.25
C TYR A 98 -21.69 -4.00 27.26
N ALA A 99 -21.71 -2.70 27.58
CA ALA A 99 -22.66 -2.12 28.52
C ALA A 99 -24.10 -2.26 28.04
N LEU A 100 -24.37 -2.08 26.75
CA LEU A 100 -25.69 -2.29 26.15
C LEU A 100 -26.13 -3.76 26.22
N THR A 101 -25.19 -4.69 25.98
CA THR A 101 -25.47 -6.13 26.10
C THR A 101 -25.87 -6.50 27.52
N LEU A 102 -25.15 -6.01 28.53
CA LEU A 102 -25.47 -6.27 29.95
C LEU A 102 -26.82 -5.67 30.38
N ARG A 103 -27.24 -4.56 29.77
CA ARG A 103 -28.54 -3.94 30.08
C ARG A 103 -29.70 -4.62 29.35
N GLY A 104 -29.46 -5.15 28.15
CA GLY A 104 -30.51 -5.72 27.30
C GLY A 104 -30.71 -7.22 27.45
N ILE A 105 -29.75 -7.94 28.02
CA ILE A 105 -29.79 -9.40 28.15
C ILE A 105 -29.58 -9.78 29.62
N ASP A 106 -30.64 -10.26 30.25
CA ASP A 106 -30.60 -10.79 31.62
C ASP A 106 -30.31 -12.30 31.58
N ALA A 107 -29.05 -12.65 31.33
CA ALA A 107 -28.58 -14.03 31.32
C ALA A 107 -27.14 -14.13 31.84
N ALA A 108 -26.80 -15.27 32.45
CA ALA A 108 -25.47 -15.50 33.01
C ALA A 108 -24.32 -15.38 31.99
N PHE A 109 -24.59 -15.60 30.70
CA PHE A 109 -23.60 -15.46 29.63
C PHE A 109 -23.50 -14.04 29.06
N ALA A 110 -24.34 -13.10 29.47
CA ALA A 110 -24.40 -11.75 28.91
C ALA A 110 -23.05 -11.00 28.96
N PRO A 111 -22.22 -11.12 30.02
CA PRO A 111 -20.88 -10.52 30.03
C PRO A 111 -19.93 -11.10 28.98
N ALA A 112 -19.93 -12.41 28.80
CA ALA A 112 -19.09 -13.06 27.79
C ALA A 112 -19.54 -12.68 26.37
N LEU A 113 -20.85 -12.65 26.13
CA LEU A 113 -21.43 -12.21 24.86
C LEU A 113 -21.11 -10.74 24.58
N GLY A 114 -21.21 -9.88 25.59
CA GLY A 114 -20.89 -8.45 25.47
C GLY A 114 -19.42 -8.22 25.13
N VAL A 115 -18.50 -9.00 25.70
CA VAL A 115 -17.07 -8.93 25.35
C VAL A 115 -16.84 -9.38 23.91
N ALA A 116 -17.50 -10.45 23.45
CA ALA A 116 -17.38 -10.94 22.08
C ALA A 116 -17.91 -9.92 21.05
N LEU A 117 -19.14 -9.43 21.27
CA LEU A 117 -19.77 -8.42 20.41
C LEU A 117 -19.01 -7.09 20.43
N GLY A 118 -18.58 -6.66 21.62
CA GLY A 118 -17.76 -5.46 21.78
C GLY A 118 -16.41 -5.58 21.09
N SER A 119 -15.78 -6.76 21.08
CA SER A 119 -14.52 -7.00 20.38
C SER A 119 -14.68 -6.93 18.87
N LEU A 120 -15.78 -7.47 18.34
CA LEU A 120 -16.14 -7.33 16.92
C LEU A 120 -16.42 -5.86 16.57
N GLY A 121 -17.25 -5.17 17.35
CA GLY A 121 -17.58 -3.77 17.11
C GLY A 121 -16.38 -2.82 17.25
N GLY A 122 -15.53 -3.03 18.25
CA GLY A 122 -14.28 -2.30 18.42
C GLY A 122 -13.28 -2.55 17.29
N MET A 123 -13.25 -3.77 16.72
CA MET A 123 -12.46 -4.10 15.54
C MET A 123 -12.95 -3.34 14.30
N PHE A 124 -14.27 -3.34 14.03
CA PHE A 124 -14.87 -2.58 12.92
C PHE A 124 -14.76 -1.07 13.12
N ALA A 125 -14.82 -0.59 14.35
CA ALA A 125 -14.69 0.83 14.66
C ALA A 125 -13.24 1.32 14.64
N ASN A 126 -12.25 0.52 15.06
CA ASN A 126 -10.85 0.85 14.82
C ASN A 126 -10.55 0.87 13.32
N PHE A 127 -11.15 -0.03 12.55
CA PHE A 127 -11.11 -0.01 11.08
C PHE A 127 -11.79 1.24 10.49
N ALA A 128 -12.95 1.67 11.03
CA ALA A 128 -13.67 2.85 10.58
C ALA A 128 -13.05 4.18 11.06
N ALA A 129 -12.49 4.25 12.26
CA ALA A 129 -11.81 5.43 12.80
C ALA A 129 -10.48 5.65 12.10
N ALA A 130 -9.74 4.56 11.81
CA ALA A 130 -8.64 4.61 10.85
C ALA A 130 -9.13 5.22 9.53
N ARG A 131 -10.25 4.73 8.97
CA ARG A 131 -10.85 5.21 7.72
C ARG A 131 -11.38 6.66 7.71
N TYR A 132 -11.90 7.21 8.82
CA TYR A 132 -12.65 8.47 8.81
C TYR A 132 -12.10 9.60 9.70
N LEU A 133 -11.39 9.30 10.79
CA LEU A 133 -10.85 10.35 11.68
C LEU A 133 -9.39 10.67 11.37
N VAL A 134 -8.63 9.69 10.89
CA VAL A 134 -7.27 9.91 10.39
C VAL A 134 -7.31 10.35 8.91
N PHE A 135 -8.30 9.91 8.13
CA PHE A 135 -8.37 10.15 6.68
C PHE A 135 -9.62 10.91 6.19
N GLY A 136 -10.48 11.45 7.07
CA GLY A 136 -11.80 11.98 6.67
C GLY A 136 -12.19 13.40 7.11
N ALA A 137 -11.29 14.20 7.71
CA ALA A 137 -11.60 15.59 8.03
C ALA A 137 -10.37 16.51 7.88
N ALA A 138 -10.13 16.98 6.66
CA ALA A 138 -9.37 18.19 6.38
C ALA A 138 -10.03 18.92 5.20
N GLY A 139 -11.30 19.25 5.37
CA GLY A 139 -12.06 20.14 4.49
C GLY A 139 -12.74 21.20 5.36
N ASP A 140 -12.60 22.45 4.94
CA ASP A 140 -13.26 23.65 5.47
C ASP A 140 -12.61 24.32 6.68
N GLY A 141 -11.63 25.18 6.41
CA GLY A 141 -11.15 26.11 7.43
C GLY A 141 -9.88 26.92 7.14
N ALA A 142 -9.49 27.18 5.90
CA ALA A 142 -8.38 28.10 5.61
C ALA A 142 -8.43 28.67 4.18
N ALA A 143 -9.53 29.34 3.83
CA ALA A 143 -9.63 30.08 2.58
C ALA A 143 -10.28 31.44 2.82
N ARG A 144 -9.64 32.29 3.64
CA ARG A 144 -9.85 33.74 3.60
C ARG A 144 -8.54 34.47 3.88
N ALA A 145 -8.34 35.50 3.04
CA ALA A 145 -7.27 36.50 3.05
C ALA A 145 -5.95 36.08 2.39
N VAL A 146 -5.84 36.26 1.08
CA VAL A 146 -4.87 37.22 0.51
C VAL A 146 -5.53 37.90 -0.69
N SER A 147 -5.87 39.17 -0.52
CA SER A 147 -6.27 40.08 -1.59
C SER A 147 -5.03 40.55 -2.32
N SER A 148 -5.15 40.59 -3.64
CA SER A 148 -4.45 41.41 -4.63
C SER A 148 -3.21 42.20 -4.17
N ASP A 149 -2.08 41.88 -4.80
CA ASP A 149 -1.25 42.95 -5.34
C ASP A 149 -0.73 42.58 -6.73
N ARG A 150 -0.86 43.55 -7.62
CA ARG A 150 -0.37 43.53 -9.00
C ARG A 150 1.15 43.57 -8.98
N VAL A 151 1.78 42.69 -9.75
CA VAL A 151 3.15 42.92 -10.25
C VAL A 151 3.14 42.73 -11.76
N GLU A 152 3.62 43.75 -12.44
CA GLU A 152 3.77 43.92 -13.89
C GLU A 152 4.75 42.90 -14.54
N PRO A 153 4.75 42.78 -15.89
CA PRO A 153 5.34 41.64 -16.58
C PRO A 153 6.85 41.79 -16.74
N GLY A 154 7.61 40.95 -16.05
CA GLY A 154 9.06 40.83 -16.17
C GLY A 154 9.49 39.49 -16.77
N ILE A 155 9.96 39.53 -18.02
CA ILE A 155 10.94 38.64 -18.66
C ILE A 155 10.66 37.12 -18.53
N ALA A 156 10.16 36.54 -19.63
CA ALA A 156 10.07 35.09 -19.81
C ALA A 156 11.47 34.42 -19.74
N PRO A 157 11.66 33.37 -18.92
CA PRO A 157 12.76 32.45 -19.13
C PRO A 157 12.35 31.42 -20.19
N ALA A 158 13.18 31.29 -21.22
CA ALA A 158 13.05 30.34 -22.31
C ALA A 158 13.13 28.87 -21.83
N SER A 159 12.11 28.11 -22.23
CA SER A 159 12.11 26.70 -22.67
C SER A 159 13.11 25.70 -22.06
N GLY A 160 12.87 25.30 -20.81
CA GLY A 160 12.98 23.88 -20.45
C GLY A 160 11.62 23.19 -20.64
N PRO A 161 11.55 21.85 -20.77
CA PRO A 161 10.27 21.15 -20.80
C PRO A 161 9.50 21.46 -19.50
N ARG A 162 8.38 22.16 -19.60
CA ARG A 162 7.48 22.42 -18.48
C ARG A 162 6.33 21.41 -18.54
N MET A 163 6.03 20.79 -17.40
CA MET A 163 4.81 20.00 -17.24
C MET A 163 3.60 20.92 -17.45
N ARG A 164 2.66 20.53 -18.32
CA ARG A 164 1.48 21.35 -18.62
C ARG A 164 0.36 21.03 -17.62
N PRO A 165 -0.47 21.99 -17.20
CA PRO A 165 -1.63 21.67 -16.36
C PRO A 165 -2.54 20.65 -17.05
N LEU A 166 -3.06 19.65 -16.33
CA LEU A 166 -3.94 18.61 -16.88
C LEU A 166 -5.13 19.18 -17.65
N ALA A 167 -5.69 20.31 -17.19
CA ALA A 167 -6.79 21.02 -17.85
C ALA A 167 -6.48 21.45 -19.30
N THR A 168 -5.20 21.45 -19.70
CA THR A 168 -4.78 21.76 -21.08
C THR A 168 -4.72 20.53 -21.99
N TRP A 169 -5.04 19.33 -21.50
CA TRP A 169 -5.09 18.10 -22.30
C TRP A 169 -6.26 18.15 -23.31
N PRO A 170 -5.97 18.19 -24.63
CA PRO A 170 -7.01 18.38 -25.64
C PRO A 170 -8.13 17.33 -25.56
N ALA A 171 -9.38 17.78 -25.69
CA ALA A 171 -10.54 16.90 -25.61
C ALA A 171 -10.54 15.81 -26.71
N ALA A 172 -10.06 16.14 -27.91
CA ALA A 172 -9.97 15.19 -29.02
C ALA A 172 -8.98 14.04 -28.74
N GLU A 173 -7.84 14.34 -28.10
CA GLU A 173 -6.87 13.32 -27.67
C GLU A 173 -7.45 12.45 -26.55
N ARG A 174 -8.10 13.06 -25.55
CA ARG A 174 -8.77 12.33 -24.46
C ARG A 174 -9.84 11.36 -24.96
N ALA A 175 -10.63 11.78 -25.95
CA ALA A 175 -11.67 10.94 -26.55
C ALA A 175 -11.11 9.74 -27.33
N ALA A 176 -9.83 9.76 -27.71
CA ALA A 176 -9.18 8.68 -28.46
C ALA A 176 -8.52 7.63 -27.56
N ILE A 177 -8.47 7.86 -26.24
CA ILE A 177 -7.85 6.95 -25.28
C ILE A 177 -8.63 5.64 -25.19
N ALA A 178 -7.92 4.53 -25.38
CA ALA A 178 -8.40 3.16 -25.26
C ALA A 178 -8.06 2.53 -23.90
N GLY A 179 -7.04 3.04 -23.20
CA GLY A 179 -6.66 2.52 -21.90
C GLY A 179 -5.75 3.43 -21.08
N VAL A 180 -5.65 3.10 -19.80
CA VAL A 180 -4.90 3.84 -18.79
C VAL A 180 -3.99 2.86 -18.06
N PHE A 181 -2.71 3.19 -18.02
CA PHE A 181 -1.75 2.63 -17.09
C PHE A 181 -1.58 3.57 -15.89
N THR A 182 -1.39 3.00 -14.71
CA THR A 182 -1.14 3.78 -13.49
C THR A 182 -0.12 3.11 -12.61
N ASP A 183 0.75 3.90 -11.98
CA ASP A 183 1.44 3.47 -10.77
C ASP A 183 0.45 3.30 -9.59
N ILE A 184 0.87 2.65 -8.51
CA ILE A 184 0.07 2.43 -7.31
C ILE A 184 0.49 3.36 -6.17
N ASP A 185 1.76 3.35 -5.77
CA ASP A 185 2.20 3.96 -4.52
C ASP A 185 2.39 5.44 -4.67
N ASP A 186 1.76 6.22 -3.80
CA ASP A 186 1.75 7.69 -3.91
C ASP A 186 1.11 8.20 -5.22
N THR A 187 0.54 7.31 -6.04
CA THR A 187 -0.26 7.61 -7.24
C THR A 187 -1.74 7.30 -7.00
N LEU A 188 -2.08 6.03 -6.70
CA LEU A 188 -3.43 5.64 -6.28
C LEU A 188 -3.59 5.67 -4.76
N THR A 189 -2.49 5.47 -4.03
CA THR A 189 -2.50 5.32 -2.58
C THR A 189 -2.03 6.58 -1.85
N THR A 190 -2.59 6.76 -0.67
CA THR A 190 -2.11 7.71 0.34
C THR A 190 -1.83 6.90 1.60
N ASP A 191 -0.62 7.03 2.15
CA ASP A 191 -0.17 6.29 3.32
C ASP A 191 -0.36 4.76 3.18
N GLY A 192 -0.09 4.22 1.99
CA GLY A 192 -0.15 2.79 1.68
C GLY A 192 -1.56 2.22 1.44
N ALA A 193 -2.61 3.06 1.47
CA ALA A 193 -3.98 2.63 1.19
C ALA A 193 -4.57 3.36 -0.02
N ILE A 194 -5.30 2.63 -0.88
CA ILE A 194 -6.04 3.26 -1.98
C ILE A 194 -7.14 4.16 -1.43
N THR A 195 -7.25 5.37 -1.96
CA THR A 195 -8.26 6.32 -1.53
C THR A 195 -9.63 6.03 -2.18
N PRO A 196 -10.77 6.37 -1.53
CA PRO A 196 -12.10 6.07 -2.08
C PRO A 196 -12.38 6.71 -3.44
N ASP A 197 -11.87 7.91 -3.68
CA ASP A 197 -11.95 8.63 -4.96
C ASP A 197 -11.12 7.94 -6.05
N ALA A 198 -9.88 7.51 -5.77
CA ALA A 198 -9.08 6.74 -6.73
C ALA A 198 -9.75 5.40 -7.07
N LEU A 199 -10.29 4.69 -6.08
CA LEU A 199 -11.01 3.43 -6.31
C LEU A 199 -12.26 3.64 -7.18
N ARG A 200 -12.99 4.73 -6.96
CA ARG A 200 -14.15 5.12 -7.81
C ARG A 200 -13.69 5.48 -9.22
N ALA A 201 -12.63 6.25 -9.36
CA ALA A 201 -12.04 6.63 -10.64
C ALA A 201 -11.64 5.40 -11.49
N LEU A 202 -11.00 4.39 -10.87
CA LEU A 202 -10.71 3.13 -11.55
C LEU A 202 -12.00 2.43 -12.05
N ALA A 203 -13.07 2.46 -11.25
CA ALA A 203 -14.35 1.89 -11.63
C ALA A 203 -15.02 2.66 -12.79
N GLU A 204 -14.94 3.99 -12.78
CA GLU A 204 -15.49 4.87 -13.81
C GLU A 204 -14.77 4.67 -15.15
N LEU A 205 -13.43 4.59 -15.15
CA LEU A 205 -12.63 4.26 -16.33
C LEU A 205 -13.04 2.92 -16.95
N ARG A 206 -13.19 1.89 -16.12
CA ARG A 206 -13.64 0.56 -16.55
C ARG A 206 -15.07 0.59 -17.09
N ALA A 207 -15.97 1.30 -16.43
CA ALA A 207 -17.37 1.44 -16.84
C ALA A 207 -17.50 2.19 -18.18
N ALA A 208 -16.60 3.13 -18.45
CA ALA A 208 -16.46 3.81 -19.73
C ALA A 208 -15.84 2.92 -20.84
N GLY A 209 -15.46 1.68 -20.52
CA GLY A 209 -14.91 0.71 -21.47
C GLY A 209 -13.40 0.78 -21.66
N LEU A 210 -12.70 1.64 -20.91
CA LEU A 210 -11.25 1.74 -20.99
C LEU A 210 -10.58 0.51 -20.35
N LYS A 211 -9.44 0.13 -20.92
CA LYS A 211 -8.54 -0.86 -20.32
C LYS A 211 -7.76 -0.21 -19.19
N VAL A 212 -7.71 -0.85 -18.02
CA VAL A 212 -7.04 -0.26 -16.85
C VAL A 212 -6.02 -1.23 -16.29
N VAL A 213 -4.75 -0.84 -16.30
CA VAL A 213 -3.66 -1.69 -15.80
C VAL A 213 -2.83 -0.92 -14.78
N ALA A 214 -2.69 -1.47 -13.57
CA ALA A 214 -1.77 -0.92 -12.58
C ALA A 214 -0.40 -1.57 -12.71
N ILE A 215 0.69 -0.79 -12.66
CA ILE A 215 2.07 -1.27 -12.74
C ILE A 215 2.86 -0.76 -11.53
N THR A 216 3.43 -1.65 -10.74
CA THR A 216 4.04 -1.32 -9.44
C THR A 216 5.37 -2.03 -9.19
N GLY A 217 6.22 -1.44 -8.34
CA GLY A 217 7.39 -2.09 -7.76
C GLY A 217 7.05 -2.99 -6.55
N ARG A 218 5.78 -3.05 -6.15
CA ARG A 218 5.33 -3.93 -5.06
C ARG A 218 5.31 -5.39 -5.48
N PRO A 219 5.46 -6.31 -4.50
CA PRO A 219 5.57 -7.72 -4.79
C PRO A 219 4.23 -8.35 -5.14
N VAL A 220 4.29 -9.53 -5.77
CA VAL A 220 3.11 -10.37 -6.04
C VAL A 220 2.34 -10.63 -4.76
N GLY A 221 3.03 -10.99 -3.68
CA GLY A 221 2.43 -11.26 -2.37
C GLY A 221 1.53 -10.13 -1.86
N TRP A 222 1.99 -8.89 -2.02
CA TRP A 222 1.24 -7.69 -1.65
C TRP A 222 0.08 -7.41 -2.63
N SER A 223 0.29 -7.64 -3.92
CA SER A 223 -0.67 -7.27 -4.98
C SER A 223 -1.89 -8.20 -5.07
N LEU A 224 -1.79 -9.44 -4.56
CA LEU A 224 -2.82 -10.47 -4.67
C LEU A 224 -4.19 -10.15 -4.08
N PRO A 225 -4.32 -9.51 -2.91
CA PRO A 225 -5.63 -9.12 -2.37
C PRO A 225 -6.30 -8.04 -3.23
N PHE A 226 -5.51 -7.20 -3.90
CA PHE A 226 -6.00 -6.05 -4.66
C PHE A 226 -6.49 -6.43 -6.05
N ILE A 227 -5.82 -7.36 -6.75
CA ILE A 227 -6.30 -7.82 -8.07
C ILE A 227 -7.69 -8.50 -7.98
N ALA A 228 -8.07 -9.00 -6.81
CA ALA A 228 -9.39 -9.60 -6.60
C ALA A 228 -10.50 -8.57 -6.31
N THR A 229 -10.15 -7.31 -5.98
CA THR A 229 -11.10 -6.31 -5.47
C THR A 229 -11.07 -4.98 -6.22
N TRP A 230 -9.94 -4.60 -6.80
CA TRP A 230 -9.81 -3.36 -7.55
C TRP A 230 -10.35 -3.54 -8.97
N PRO A 231 -11.04 -2.52 -9.51
CA PRO A 231 -11.57 -2.58 -10.87
C PRO A 231 -10.45 -2.29 -11.87
N VAL A 232 -9.60 -3.29 -12.10
CA VAL A 232 -8.50 -3.25 -13.08
C VAL A 232 -8.51 -4.53 -13.93
N ASP A 233 -8.01 -4.45 -15.16
CA ASP A 233 -7.78 -5.61 -16.03
C ASP A 233 -6.60 -6.45 -15.57
N ALA A 234 -5.54 -5.80 -15.06
CA ALA A 234 -4.36 -6.45 -14.55
C ALA A 234 -3.61 -5.59 -13.51
N ILE A 235 -2.84 -6.26 -12.65
CA ILE A 235 -1.75 -5.65 -11.89
C ILE A 235 -0.44 -6.26 -12.37
N VAL A 236 0.46 -5.44 -12.91
CA VAL A 236 1.83 -5.83 -13.24
C VAL A 236 2.73 -5.46 -12.06
N ALA A 237 3.14 -6.47 -11.31
CA ALA A 237 3.95 -6.36 -10.10
C ALA A 237 5.45 -6.45 -10.39
N GLU A 238 6.26 -6.15 -9.37
CA GLU A 238 7.72 -6.35 -9.37
C GLU A 238 8.41 -5.71 -10.58
N ASN A 239 8.06 -4.46 -10.87
CA ASN A 239 8.65 -3.66 -11.94
C ASN A 239 8.56 -4.32 -13.32
N GLY A 240 7.40 -4.91 -13.65
CA GLY A 240 7.13 -5.43 -15.00
C GLY A 240 7.33 -6.94 -15.15
N ALA A 241 7.79 -7.65 -14.12
CA ALA A 241 8.17 -9.05 -14.24
C ALA A 241 7.02 -10.06 -14.05
N VAL A 242 5.92 -9.64 -13.40
CA VAL A 242 4.80 -10.54 -13.08
C VAL A 242 3.46 -9.85 -13.33
N ALA A 243 2.56 -10.51 -14.07
CA ALA A 243 1.18 -10.03 -14.25
C ALA A 243 0.20 -10.87 -13.43
N LEU A 244 -0.70 -10.18 -12.74
CA LEU A 244 -1.83 -10.73 -12.02
C LEU A 244 -3.12 -10.35 -12.73
N LEU A 245 -3.96 -11.35 -13.03
CA LEU A 245 -5.29 -11.13 -13.60
C LEU A 245 -6.37 -11.44 -12.56
N PRO A 246 -7.52 -10.73 -12.60
CA PRO A 246 -8.62 -11.01 -11.70
C PRO A 246 -9.11 -12.45 -11.90
N PRO A 247 -9.65 -13.09 -10.84
CA PRO A 247 -10.30 -14.37 -11.00
C PRO A 247 -11.50 -14.23 -11.95
N PRO A 248 -11.86 -15.29 -12.71
CA PRO A 248 -13.07 -15.25 -13.53
C PRO A 248 -14.29 -14.98 -12.64
N PRO A 249 -15.28 -14.21 -13.12
CA PRO A 249 -16.50 -13.95 -12.37
C PRO A 249 -17.22 -15.27 -12.11
N TRP A 250 -17.72 -15.45 -10.88
CA TRP A 250 -18.49 -16.62 -10.50
C TRP A 250 -19.76 -16.73 -11.36
N ARG A 251 -20.02 -17.92 -11.88
CA ARG A 251 -21.23 -18.25 -12.63
C ARG A 251 -22.06 -19.30 -11.88
N PRO A 252 -23.39 -19.30 -12.03
CA PRO A 252 -24.22 -20.39 -11.52
C PRO A 252 -23.70 -21.75 -12.04
N GLY A 253 -23.30 -22.63 -11.11
CA GLY A 253 -22.68 -23.92 -11.42
C GLY A 253 -21.17 -23.99 -11.14
N ASP A 254 -20.50 -22.86 -10.92
CA ASP A 254 -19.10 -22.83 -10.50
C ASP A 254 -18.95 -23.34 -9.05
N SER A 255 -17.80 -23.95 -8.76
CA SER A 255 -17.49 -24.42 -7.42
C SER A 255 -17.56 -23.28 -6.40
N LEU A 256 -18.03 -23.58 -5.19
CA LEU A 256 -17.98 -22.63 -4.05
C LEU A 256 -16.54 -22.30 -3.62
N HIS A 257 -15.54 -23.03 -4.12
CA HIS A 257 -14.14 -22.71 -3.91
C HIS A 257 -13.72 -21.55 -4.83
N PRO A 258 -13.19 -20.43 -4.28
CA PRO A 258 -12.74 -19.31 -5.09
C PRO A 258 -11.60 -19.74 -6.03
N VAL A 259 -11.74 -19.44 -7.32
CA VAL A 259 -10.63 -19.56 -8.28
C VAL A 259 -9.59 -18.50 -7.91
N PRO A 260 -8.30 -18.86 -7.74
CA PRO A 260 -7.28 -17.88 -7.42
C PRO A 260 -7.00 -16.96 -8.63
N PRO A 261 -6.50 -15.74 -8.39
CA PRO A 261 -5.97 -14.89 -9.46
C PRO A 261 -4.93 -15.64 -10.30
N ARG A 262 -4.99 -15.46 -11.63
CA ARG A 262 -3.98 -16.02 -12.54
C ARG A 262 -2.70 -15.22 -12.43
N ARG A 263 -1.55 -15.89 -12.57
CA ARG A 263 -0.23 -15.28 -12.51
C ARG A 263 0.58 -15.69 -13.71
N TYR A 264 1.17 -14.71 -14.37
CA TYR A 264 2.09 -14.91 -15.47
C TYR A 264 3.43 -14.31 -15.07
N PHE A 265 4.50 -15.03 -15.33
CA PHE A 265 5.86 -14.57 -15.09
C PHE A 265 6.57 -14.41 -16.43
N LEU A 266 7.38 -13.36 -16.55
CA LEU A 266 8.19 -13.14 -17.74
C LEU A 266 9.25 -14.25 -17.91
N ASP A 267 9.93 -14.60 -16.82
CA ASP A 267 10.94 -15.65 -16.77
C ASP A 267 10.36 -17.00 -16.32
N ASP A 268 10.98 -18.09 -16.78
CA ASP A 268 10.64 -19.44 -16.34
C ASP A 268 11.01 -19.69 -14.86
N ALA A 269 10.44 -20.74 -14.27
CA ALA A 269 10.60 -21.01 -12.84
C ALA A 269 12.05 -21.28 -12.40
N THR A 270 12.89 -21.86 -13.26
CA THR A 270 14.29 -22.17 -12.94
C THR A 270 15.10 -20.89 -12.88
N ARG A 271 15.04 -20.08 -13.95
CA ARG A 271 15.75 -18.79 -14.03
C ARG A 271 15.33 -17.86 -12.88
N ARG A 272 14.04 -17.78 -12.57
CA ARG A 272 13.55 -16.98 -11.44
C ARG A 272 14.12 -17.44 -10.10
N ALA A 273 14.17 -18.75 -9.84
CA ALA A 273 14.69 -19.27 -8.59
C ALA A 273 16.19 -18.96 -8.41
N GLU A 274 16.97 -19.09 -9.49
CA GLU A 274 18.41 -18.77 -9.51
C GLU A 274 18.65 -17.26 -9.29
N ASN A 275 17.94 -16.42 -10.04
CA ASN A 275 17.99 -14.96 -9.90
C ASN A 275 17.61 -14.54 -8.48
N PHE A 276 16.52 -15.08 -7.94
CA PHE A 276 16.07 -14.75 -6.58
C PHE A 276 17.09 -15.15 -5.51
N ALA A 277 17.77 -16.30 -5.68
CA ALA A 277 18.86 -16.69 -4.79
C ALA A 277 20.03 -15.70 -4.84
N HIS A 278 20.36 -15.15 -6.02
CA HIS A 278 21.37 -14.10 -6.15
C HIS A 278 20.91 -12.80 -5.47
N MET A 279 19.75 -12.27 -5.82
CA MET A 279 19.23 -11.03 -5.25
C MET A 279 19.10 -11.10 -3.74
N ARG A 280 18.74 -12.26 -3.17
CA ARG A 280 18.74 -12.46 -1.72
C ARG A 280 20.11 -12.26 -1.07
N ARG A 281 21.20 -12.72 -1.69
CA ARG A 281 22.57 -12.49 -1.18
C ARG A 281 22.93 -11.01 -1.21
N VAL A 282 22.53 -10.30 -2.27
CA VAL A 282 22.73 -8.85 -2.41
C VAL A 282 21.95 -8.10 -1.32
N LEU A 283 20.70 -8.49 -1.07
CA LEU A 283 19.88 -7.93 0.00
C LEU A 283 20.50 -8.13 1.39
N GLU A 284 20.93 -9.36 1.70
CA GLU A 284 21.62 -9.68 2.96
C GLU A 284 22.94 -8.90 3.12
N ARG A 285 23.63 -8.63 2.01
CA ARG A 285 24.82 -7.78 1.97
C ARG A 285 24.50 -6.32 2.26
N ILE A 286 23.48 -5.75 1.63
CA ILE A 286 23.01 -4.38 1.89
C ILE A 286 22.67 -4.20 3.37
N GLU A 287 21.88 -5.11 3.94
CA GLU A 287 21.46 -5.04 5.35
C GLU A 287 22.63 -5.11 6.33
N ARG A 288 23.75 -5.73 5.93
CA ARG A 288 24.99 -5.83 6.72
C ARG A 288 25.91 -4.62 6.55
N GLU A 289 26.08 -4.12 5.33
CA GLU A 289 27.10 -3.12 4.99
C GLU A 289 26.58 -1.67 5.08
N ILE A 290 25.28 -1.45 4.97
CA ILE A 290 24.68 -0.12 4.95
C ILE A 290 23.80 0.06 6.21
N PRO A 291 24.29 0.76 7.25
CA PRO A 291 23.52 1.03 8.46
C PRO A 291 22.20 1.73 8.13
N GLY A 292 21.12 1.30 8.78
CA GLY A 292 19.78 1.86 8.56
C GLY A 292 19.02 1.26 7.37
N ALA A 293 19.71 0.77 6.33
CA ALA A 293 19.05 0.08 5.22
C ALA A 293 18.41 -1.23 5.72
N ARG A 294 17.11 -1.37 5.47
CA ARG A 294 16.32 -2.53 5.87
C ARG A 294 15.44 -2.96 4.72
N ARG A 295 15.28 -4.27 4.56
CA ARG A 295 14.33 -4.83 3.62
C ARG A 295 12.91 -4.28 3.82
N ALA A 296 12.23 -4.04 2.71
CA ALA A 296 10.82 -3.66 2.66
C ALA A 296 9.95 -4.68 3.42
N THR A 297 9.03 -4.18 4.25
CA THR A 297 8.21 -5.05 5.11
C THR A 297 7.24 -5.94 4.31
N ASP A 298 6.90 -5.53 3.09
CA ASP A 298 6.03 -6.25 2.16
C ASP A 298 6.73 -7.38 1.38
N SER A 299 8.01 -7.66 1.64
CA SER A 299 8.82 -8.63 0.87
C SER A 299 8.30 -10.07 0.86
N ALA A 300 7.29 -10.41 1.68
CA ALA A 300 6.67 -11.71 1.65
C ALA A 300 6.00 -11.98 0.30
N GLY A 301 6.44 -13.02 -0.40
CA GLY A 301 5.90 -13.40 -1.71
C GLY A 301 6.49 -12.60 -2.89
N ARG A 302 7.58 -11.87 -2.68
CA ARG A 302 8.44 -11.31 -3.74
C ARG A 302 9.28 -12.43 -4.37
N GLU A 303 9.40 -12.47 -5.69
CA GLU A 303 10.08 -13.58 -6.39
C GLU A 303 11.08 -13.14 -7.48
N THR A 304 10.94 -11.93 -8.03
CA THR A 304 11.67 -11.43 -9.22
C THR A 304 12.44 -10.14 -8.97
N ASP A 305 12.28 -9.52 -7.80
CA ASP A 305 13.11 -8.40 -7.35
C ASP A 305 13.39 -8.47 -5.83
N ILE A 306 14.11 -7.47 -5.31
CA ILE A 306 14.30 -7.17 -3.89
C ILE A 306 14.01 -5.69 -3.63
N ALA A 307 13.67 -5.33 -2.39
CA ALA A 307 13.39 -3.94 -2.04
C ALA A 307 13.94 -3.55 -0.66
N ILE A 308 14.48 -2.34 -0.58
CA ILE A 308 14.87 -1.65 0.66
C ILE A 308 13.86 -0.53 0.94
N ASP A 309 13.40 -0.44 2.19
CA ASP A 309 12.50 0.60 2.67
C ASP A 309 13.23 1.91 2.88
N HIS A 310 12.76 2.99 2.25
CA HIS A 310 13.28 4.34 2.48
C HIS A 310 12.20 5.42 2.67
N GLY A 311 10.92 5.07 2.53
CA GLY A 311 9.83 6.04 2.61
C GLY A 311 8.52 5.53 3.20
N GLU A 312 8.31 4.22 3.35
CA GLU A 312 7.04 3.67 3.89
C GLU A 312 7.09 3.53 5.41
N PHE A 313 8.06 2.75 5.93
CA PHE A 313 8.21 2.51 7.36
C PHE A 313 9.58 2.93 7.90
N ALA A 314 10.55 3.12 7.02
CA ALA A 314 11.84 3.73 7.31
C ALA A 314 11.96 5.06 6.56
N ARG A 315 12.87 5.92 7.02
CA ARG A 315 13.31 7.08 6.25
C ARG A 315 14.82 7.01 6.15
N LEU A 316 15.31 6.88 4.93
CA LEU A 316 16.74 6.98 4.62
C LEU A 316 17.02 8.36 4.03
N ASP A 317 18.20 8.88 4.32
CA ASP A 317 18.68 10.08 3.63
C ASP A 317 19.17 9.74 2.22
N GLU A 318 19.39 10.78 1.41
CA GLU A 318 19.79 10.64 0.01
C GLU A 318 21.13 9.90 -0.14
N ALA A 319 22.09 10.17 0.74
CA ALA A 319 23.38 9.49 0.72
C ALA A 319 23.25 7.98 0.96
N THR A 320 22.36 7.57 1.87
CA THR A 320 22.10 6.15 2.14
C THR A 320 21.35 5.49 0.98
N ILE A 321 20.37 6.18 0.38
CA ILE A 321 19.67 5.71 -0.82
C ILE A 321 20.68 5.49 -1.97
N ASP A 322 21.55 6.45 -2.21
CA ASP A 322 22.58 6.37 -3.26
C ASP A 322 23.56 5.22 -3.01
N ALA A 323 23.95 5.00 -1.74
CA ALA A 323 24.79 3.86 -1.37
C ALA A 323 24.11 2.51 -1.64
N VAL A 324 22.80 2.38 -1.34
CA VAL A 324 22.02 1.17 -1.65
C VAL A 324 21.95 0.94 -3.16
N VAL A 325 21.64 1.98 -3.94
CA VAL A 325 21.59 1.91 -5.40
C VAL A 325 22.94 1.53 -5.98
N ALA A 326 24.02 2.14 -5.51
CA ALA A 326 25.38 1.86 -5.95
C ALA A 326 25.76 0.40 -5.67
N LEU A 327 25.44 -0.13 -4.48
CA LEU A 327 25.72 -1.52 -4.12
C LEU A 327 24.92 -2.50 -4.98
N MET A 328 23.61 -2.27 -5.18
CA MET A 328 22.79 -3.10 -6.09
C MET A 328 23.40 -3.15 -7.50
N ARG A 329 23.78 -2.00 -8.06
CA ARG A 329 24.40 -1.90 -9.38
C ARG A 329 25.76 -2.58 -9.45
N ALA A 330 26.58 -2.47 -8.41
CA ALA A 330 27.88 -3.15 -8.33
C ALA A 330 27.75 -4.68 -8.35
N GLU A 331 26.64 -5.22 -7.83
CA GLU A 331 26.30 -6.64 -7.88
C GLU A 331 25.58 -7.04 -9.19
N GLY A 332 25.46 -6.12 -10.15
CA GLY A 332 24.86 -6.36 -11.46
C GLY A 332 23.33 -6.30 -11.49
N LEU A 333 22.68 -5.74 -10.45
CA LEU A 333 21.23 -5.53 -10.46
C LEU A 333 20.89 -4.21 -11.14
N HIS A 334 19.77 -4.19 -11.88
CA HIS A 334 19.04 -2.96 -12.12
C HIS A 334 18.57 -2.40 -10.77
N ALA A 335 18.55 -1.08 -10.61
CA ALA A 335 18.11 -0.44 -9.39
C ALA A 335 17.30 0.82 -9.70
N THR A 336 16.11 0.91 -9.12
CA THR A 336 15.24 2.09 -9.20
C THR A 336 14.82 2.56 -7.82
N VAL A 337 14.54 3.85 -7.72
CA VAL A 337 14.04 4.49 -6.51
C VAL A 337 12.62 4.97 -6.80
N SER A 338 11.67 4.50 -6.01
CA SER A 338 10.28 4.97 -6.00
C SER A 338 10.07 5.98 -4.87
N SER A 339 8.83 6.33 -4.58
CA SER A 339 8.49 7.14 -3.41
C SER A 339 8.78 6.44 -2.08
N ILE A 340 8.73 5.10 -2.04
CA ILE A 340 8.79 4.31 -0.80
C ILE A 340 9.92 3.26 -0.73
N HIS A 341 10.36 2.75 -1.88
CA HIS A 341 11.30 1.64 -2.00
C HIS A 341 12.43 1.90 -2.99
N VAL A 342 13.63 1.41 -2.64
CA VAL A 342 14.70 1.15 -3.59
C VAL A 342 14.57 -0.30 -4.03
N ASN A 343 14.16 -0.52 -5.28
CA ASN A 343 13.98 -1.85 -5.85
C ASN A 343 15.22 -2.25 -6.64
N GLY A 344 15.60 -3.54 -6.57
CA GLY A 344 16.67 -4.11 -7.37
C GLY A 344 16.33 -5.46 -7.97
N TRP A 345 16.67 -5.70 -9.24
CA TRP A 345 16.37 -6.95 -9.94
C TRP A 345 17.40 -7.33 -11.01
N LEU A 346 17.29 -8.57 -11.52
CA LEU A 346 18.07 -9.09 -12.64
C LEU A 346 17.16 -9.28 -13.86
N GLY A 347 17.69 -8.98 -15.05
CA GLY A 347 16.95 -9.05 -16.31
C GLY A 347 16.45 -7.68 -16.78
N ASP A 348 15.94 -7.64 -18.01
CA ASP A 348 15.65 -6.39 -18.72
C ASP A 348 14.21 -5.87 -18.49
N ASN A 349 13.49 -6.41 -17.50
CA ASN A 349 12.16 -5.93 -17.20
C ASN A 349 12.19 -4.53 -16.59
N ASP A 350 11.22 -3.71 -16.98
CA ASP A 350 10.87 -2.46 -16.34
C ASP A 350 9.36 -2.23 -16.49
N LYS A 351 8.85 -1.09 -16.01
CA LYS A 351 7.42 -0.76 -16.13
C LYS A 351 6.93 -0.74 -17.59
N LEU A 352 7.76 -0.28 -18.53
CA LEU A 352 7.39 -0.14 -19.94
C LEU A 352 7.43 -1.49 -20.66
N ALA A 353 8.44 -2.31 -20.43
CA ALA A 353 8.51 -3.69 -20.90
C ALA A 353 7.32 -4.50 -20.37
N GLY A 354 6.97 -4.33 -19.09
CA GLY A 354 5.77 -4.92 -18.48
C GLY A 354 4.47 -4.47 -19.15
N ALA A 355 4.34 -3.17 -19.44
CA ALA A 355 3.19 -2.60 -20.14
C ALA A 355 3.03 -3.18 -21.55
N ARG A 356 4.11 -3.23 -22.34
CA ARG A 356 4.12 -3.83 -23.69
C ARG A 356 3.74 -5.30 -23.65
N TRP A 357 4.29 -6.03 -22.68
CA TRP A 357 4.01 -7.45 -22.52
C TRP A 357 2.54 -7.70 -22.19
N ILE A 358 1.97 -7.01 -21.21
CA ILE A 358 0.60 -7.29 -20.77
C ILE A 358 -0.47 -6.85 -21.79
N VAL A 359 -0.22 -5.78 -22.55
CA VAL A 359 -1.13 -5.34 -23.63
C VAL A 359 -1.22 -6.38 -24.74
N ARG A 360 -0.06 -6.93 -25.13
CA ARG A 360 0.00 -8.03 -26.10
C ARG A 360 -0.69 -9.29 -25.57
N GLU A 361 -0.40 -9.67 -24.33
CA GLU A 361 -0.97 -10.89 -23.73
C GLU A 361 -2.49 -10.82 -23.60
N LEU A 362 -3.06 -9.68 -23.20
CA LEU A 362 -4.50 -9.57 -22.95
C LEU A 362 -5.32 -9.24 -24.19
N TRP A 363 -4.75 -8.50 -25.14
CA TRP A 363 -5.52 -7.91 -26.24
C TRP A 363 -4.90 -8.13 -27.62
N ASP A 364 -3.76 -8.81 -27.73
CA ASP A 364 -3.04 -9.01 -29.00
C ASP A 364 -2.75 -7.68 -29.72
N ARG A 365 -2.39 -6.66 -28.94
CA ARG A 365 -2.07 -5.30 -29.43
C ARG A 365 -0.59 -4.99 -29.27
N ASP A 366 -0.07 -4.24 -30.23
CA ASP A 366 1.26 -3.66 -30.17
C ASP A 366 1.21 -2.26 -29.54
N LEU A 367 1.62 -2.15 -28.28
CA LEU A 367 1.58 -0.90 -27.51
C LEU A 367 2.43 0.21 -28.15
N ASP A 368 3.57 -0.14 -28.76
CA ASP A 368 4.48 0.87 -29.33
C ASP A 368 3.84 1.57 -30.54
N GLY A 369 3.04 0.86 -31.33
CA GLY A 369 2.30 1.40 -32.46
C GLY A 369 1.07 2.23 -32.10
N GLU A 370 0.65 2.27 -30.83
CA GLU A 370 -0.59 2.93 -30.42
C GLU A 370 -0.47 3.74 -29.13
N MET A 371 0.73 4.17 -28.78
CA MET A 371 1.03 4.89 -27.53
C MET A 371 0.15 6.14 -27.30
N GLU A 372 -0.31 6.79 -28.36
CA GLU A 372 -1.27 7.91 -28.36
C GLU A 372 -2.71 7.53 -27.95
N ARG A 373 -3.04 6.24 -27.93
CA ARG A 373 -4.31 5.71 -27.42
C ARG A 373 -4.22 5.30 -25.95
N TRP A 374 -3.09 5.54 -25.30
CA TRP A 374 -2.90 5.18 -23.91
C TRP A 374 -2.42 6.37 -23.08
N ALA A 375 -2.92 6.45 -21.85
CA ALA A 375 -2.43 7.38 -20.86
C ALA A 375 -1.64 6.65 -19.77
N TYR A 376 -0.63 7.33 -19.21
CA TYR A 376 0.11 6.85 -18.05
C TYR A 376 0.00 7.86 -16.90
N VAL A 377 -0.29 7.38 -15.68
CA VAL A 377 -0.29 8.19 -14.46
C VAL A 377 0.74 7.68 -13.47
N GLY A 378 1.60 8.56 -12.95
CA GLY A 378 2.61 8.20 -11.95
C GLY A 378 3.07 9.38 -11.10
N ASP A 379 4.06 9.17 -10.24
CA ASP A 379 4.47 10.15 -9.24
C ASP A 379 6.00 10.29 -9.03
N SER A 380 6.83 9.33 -9.44
CA SER A 380 8.21 9.29 -8.94
C SER A 380 9.25 8.84 -9.98
N THR A 381 10.51 8.70 -9.56
CA THR A 381 11.64 8.47 -10.47
C THR A 381 11.62 7.11 -11.18
N ASN A 382 10.94 6.12 -10.62
CA ASN A 382 10.74 4.81 -11.28
C ASN A 382 9.72 4.88 -12.43
N ASP A 383 8.99 6.00 -12.57
CA ASP A 383 8.01 6.23 -13.63
C ASP A 383 8.57 6.93 -14.87
N GLN A 384 9.81 7.43 -14.81
CA GLN A 384 10.38 8.28 -15.86
C GLN A 384 10.41 7.61 -17.25
N VAL A 385 10.59 6.29 -17.30
CA VAL A 385 10.55 5.52 -18.56
C VAL A 385 9.16 5.55 -19.18
N MET A 386 8.12 5.55 -18.34
CA MET A 386 6.73 5.69 -18.78
C MET A 386 6.45 7.15 -19.16
N PHE A 387 6.97 8.12 -18.42
CA PHE A 387 6.82 9.55 -18.77
C PHE A 387 7.43 9.89 -20.13
N GLY A 388 8.59 9.31 -20.45
CA GLY A 388 9.27 9.49 -21.73
C GLY A 388 8.61 8.74 -22.89
N ALA A 389 8.00 7.58 -22.64
CA ALA A 389 7.40 6.75 -23.68
C ALA A 389 5.97 7.20 -24.04
N PHE A 390 5.12 7.50 -23.05
CA PHE A 390 3.71 7.75 -23.31
C PHE A 390 3.46 9.15 -23.85
N ALA A 391 2.74 9.22 -24.98
CA ALA A 391 2.28 10.49 -25.54
C ALA A 391 1.40 11.25 -24.54
N HIS A 392 0.60 10.55 -23.73
CA HIS A 392 -0.24 11.11 -22.68
C HIS A 392 0.25 10.69 -21.29
N SER A 393 1.46 11.11 -20.92
CA SER A 393 1.98 10.93 -19.57
C SER A 393 1.53 12.04 -18.61
N VAL A 394 1.08 11.65 -17.42
CA VAL A 394 0.54 12.53 -16.38
C VAL A 394 1.25 12.24 -15.06
N GLY A 395 1.76 13.29 -14.42
CA GLY A 395 2.23 13.22 -13.04
C GLY A 395 1.14 13.67 -12.07
N VAL A 396 0.89 12.94 -10.99
CA VAL A 396 0.12 13.48 -9.86
C VAL A 396 0.93 14.57 -9.15
N ALA A 397 0.30 15.54 -8.48
CA ALA A 397 0.99 16.77 -8.05
C ALA A 397 2.22 16.55 -7.15
N ASN A 398 2.28 15.46 -6.39
CA ASN A 398 3.45 15.07 -5.59
C ASN A 398 4.69 14.71 -6.42
N VAL A 399 4.57 14.53 -7.74
CA VAL A 399 5.71 14.39 -8.67
C VAL A 399 6.67 15.58 -8.61
N ALA A 400 6.18 16.75 -8.19
CA ALA A 400 6.98 17.96 -8.02
C ALA A 400 8.25 17.73 -7.16
N ARG A 401 8.18 16.80 -6.19
CA ARG A 401 9.30 16.45 -5.30
C ARG A 401 10.44 15.74 -6.04
N PHE A 402 10.13 15.07 -7.15
CA PHE A 402 11.05 14.29 -7.97
C PHE A 402 11.49 15.00 -9.24
N VAL A 403 10.84 16.10 -9.65
CA VAL A 403 11.18 16.89 -10.85
C VAL A 403 12.69 17.18 -10.99
N PRO A 404 13.43 17.59 -9.92
CA PRO A 404 14.86 17.84 -10.05
C PRO A 404 15.70 16.60 -10.41
N LYS A 405 15.14 15.40 -10.23
CA LYS A 405 15.79 14.09 -10.45
C LYS A 405 15.31 13.37 -11.70
N LEU A 406 14.28 13.89 -12.38
CA LEU A 406 13.68 13.27 -13.56
C LEU A 406 14.40 13.73 -14.84
N ALA A 407 14.90 12.77 -15.62
CA ALA A 407 15.37 13.04 -16.99
C ALA A 407 14.20 13.26 -17.97
N HIS A 408 13.10 12.53 -17.76
CA HIS A 408 11.87 12.65 -18.53
C HIS A 408 10.74 13.11 -17.61
N LEU A 409 10.24 14.32 -17.84
CA LEU A 409 9.09 14.87 -17.13
C LEU A 409 7.78 14.36 -17.74
N PRO A 410 6.73 14.17 -16.93
CA PRO A 410 5.41 13.90 -17.47
C PRO A 410 4.93 15.08 -18.30
N ARG A 411 4.18 14.81 -19.36
CA ARG A 411 3.66 15.84 -20.26
C ARG A 411 2.63 16.74 -19.58
N TYR A 412 1.82 16.15 -18.71
CA TYR A 412 0.81 16.84 -17.91
C TYR A 412 1.02 16.65 -16.41
N VAL A 413 0.48 17.57 -15.61
CA VAL A 413 0.46 17.46 -14.15
C VAL A 413 -0.92 17.84 -13.61
N THR A 414 -1.40 17.07 -12.65
CA THR A 414 -2.69 17.30 -11.95
C THR A 414 -2.56 18.43 -10.92
N ARG A 415 -3.69 18.89 -10.36
CA ARG A 415 -3.67 19.79 -9.20
C ARG A 415 -3.57 19.01 -7.89
N GLY A 416 -4.32 17.91 -7.78
CA GLY A 416 -4.32 17.02 -6.63
C GLY A 416 -3.10 16.11 -6.57
N GLU A 417 -2.65 15.79 -5.36
CA GLU A 417 -1.65 14.74 -5.11
C GLU A 417 -2.34 13.37 -5.09
N ARG A 418 -1.58 12.30 -5.37
CA ARG A 418 -1.98 10.90 -5.13
C ARG A 418 -3.35 10.59 -5.74
N GLY A 419 -4.18 9.83 -5.01
CA GLY A 419 -5.48 9.38 -5.48
C GLY A 419 -6.44 10.50 -5.91
N ALA A 420 -6.34 11.69 -5.31
CA ALA A 420 -7.09 12.86 -5.76
C ALA A 420 -6.60 13.35 -7.12
N GLY A 421 -5.29 13.35 -7.36
CA GLY A 421 -4.71 13.61 -8.68
C GLY A 421 -5.16 12.57 -9.70
N PHE A 422 -5.10 11.28 -9.37
CA PHE A 422 -5.59 10.23 -10.26
C PHE A 422 -7.09 10.40 -10.61
N ALA A 423 -7.92 10.77 -9.63
CA ALA A 423 -9.33 11.05 -9.84
C ALA A 423 -9.61 12.30 -10.71
N GLU A 424 -8.67 13.23 -10.85
CA GLU A 424 -8.77 14.32 -11.84
C GLU A 424 -8.50 13.84 -13.27
N VAL A 425 -7.75 12.74 -13.44
CA VAL A 425 -7.40 12.16 -14.74
C VAL A 425 -8.55 11.33 -15.30
N ALA A 426 -9.22 10.56 -14.45
CA ALA A 426 -10.38 9.74 -14.79
C ALA A 426 -11.61 10.60 -15.12
#